data_AF-A0A9E1N8A1-F1
#
_entry.id   AF-A0A9E1N8A1-F1
#
_cell.length_a   1.000
_cell.length_b   1.000
_cell.length_c   1.000
_cell.angle_alpha   90.00
_cell.angle_beta   90.00
_cell.angle_gamma   90.00
#
_symmetry.space_group_name_H-M   'P 1'
#
loop_
_entity.id
_entity.type
_entity.pdbx_description
1 polymer ?
#
loop_
_entity_poly.entity_id
_entity_poly.type
_entity_poly.pdbx_seq_one_letter_code
_entity_poly.pdbx_strand_id
1 'polypeptide(L)'
;MQSQLVPDFSRVIRTDEFQAGLEQSRDAAVGYLDALANGILFLGRNGSILFANAAAQAVFLASDGLCDGPEGLRATGLFEDRRLQACIVAATGEKFFE
;
A
#
# COMPACT_ATOMS: atom_id res chain seq x y z
N MET A 1 33.84 -22.94 -34.12
CA MET A 1 32.45 -22.68 -33.69
C MET A 1 32.39 -22.93 -32.19
N GLN A 2 32.61 -21.89 -31.38
CA GLN A 2 32.57 -21.99 -29.91
C GLN A 2 31.24 -21.43 -29.40
N SER A 3 30.56 -22.24 -28.60
CA SER A 3 29.22 -22.04 -28.04
C SER A 3 29.11 -20.78 -27.18
N GLN A 4 28.40 -19.77 -27.68
CA GLN A 4 27.99 -18.56 -26.93
C GLN A 4 26.62 -18.73 -26.23
N LEU A 5 26.06 -19.93 -26.17
CA LEU A 5 24.69 -20.20 -25.71
C LEU A 5 24.54 -20.36 -24.17
N VAL A 6 25.60 -20.22 -23.38
CA VAL A 6 25.60 -20.54 -21.93
C VAL A 6 25.44 -19.31 -20.99
N PRO A 7 25.90 -18.09 -21.32
CA PRO A 7 25.77 -16.94 -20.41
C PRO A 7 24.33 -16.43 -20.25
N ASP A 8 23.54 -16.41 -21.32
CA ASP A 8 22.22 -15.77 -21.31
C ASP A 8 21.20 -16.55 -20.48
N PHE A 9 21.19 -17.89 -20.56
CA PHE A 9 20.30 -18.72 -19.73
C PHE A 9 20.60 -18.57 -18.23
N SER A 10 21.87 -18.50 -17.87
CA SER A 10 22.31 -18.32 -16.48
C SER A 10 21.88 -16.95 -15.92
N ARG A 11 21.72 -15.96 -16.79
CA ARG A 11 21.26 -14.61 -16.43
C ARG A 11 19.74 -14.55 -16.28
N VAL A 12 19.00 -15.23 -17.15
CA VAL A 12 17.53 -15.32 -17.08
C VAL A 12 17.10 -16.05 -15.81
N ILE A 13 17.67 -17.23 -15.51
CA ILE A 13 17.31 -18.02 -14.31
C ILE A 13 17.56 -17.25 -13.01
N ARG A 14 18.68 -16.53 -12.90
CA ARG A 14 18.96 -15.69 -11.71
C ARG A 14 18.01 -14.50 -11.57
N THR A 15 17.49 -14.00 -12.69
CA THR A 15 16.52 -12.90 -12.67
C THR A 15 15.17 -13.41 -12.19
N ASP A 16 14.76 -14.58 -12.67
CA ASP A 16 13.49 -15.22 -12.28
C ASP A 16 13.50 -15.65 -10.80
N GLU A 17 14.60 -16.24 -10.31
CA GLU A 17 14.75 -16.61 -8.89
C GLU A 17 14.74 -15.39 -7.96
N PHE A 18 15.39 -14.30 -8.38
CA PHE A 18 15.39 -13.06 -7.62
C PHE A 18 14.00 -12.42 -7.60
N GLN A 19 13.30 -12.42 -8.73
CA GLN A 19 11.95 -11.90 -8.84
C GLN A 19 10.96 -12.74 -8.00
N ALA A 20 11.04 -14.07 -8.08
CA ALA A 20 10.23 -14.97 -7.26
C ALA A 20 10.50 -14.77 -5.76
N GLY A 21 11.76 -14.55 -5.36
CA GLY A 21 12.12 -14.24 -3.98
C GLY A 21 11.55 -12.90 -3.48
N LEU A 22 11.51 -11.89 -4.35
CA LEU A 22 10.87 -10.60 -4.05
C LEU A 22 9.35 -10.73 -3.93
N GLU A 23 8.73 -11.47 -4.84
CA GLU A 23 7.28 -11.75 -4.82
C GLU A 23 6.89 -12.53 -3.57
N GLN A 24 7.64 -13.59 -3.23
CA GLN A 24 7.40 -14.38 -2.01
C GLN A 24 7.57 -13.57 -0.73
N SER A 25 8.58 -12.69 -0.68
CA SER A 25 8.80 -11.80 0.47
C SER A 25 7.69 -10.76 0.60
N ARG A 26 7.19 -10.24 -0.52
CA ARG A 26 6.05 -9.32 -0.57
C ARG A 26 4.78 -10.00 -0.07
N ASP A 27 4.49 -11.20 -0.57
CA ASP A 27 3.27 -11.93 -0.24
C ASP A 27 3.28 -12.39 1.23
N ALA A 28 4.45 -12.77 1.76
CA ALA A 28 4.61 -13.04 3.18
C ALA A 28 4.33 -11.78 4.04
N ALA A 29 4.88 -10.63 3.64
CA ALA A 29 4.64 -9.37 4.34
C ALA A 29 3.17 -8.94 4.32
N VAL A 30 2.49 -9.10 3.17
CA VAL A 30 1.04 -8.84 3.05
C VAL A 30 0.24 -9.79 3.95
N GLY A 31 0.58 -11.09 3.94
CA GLY A 31 -0.08 -12.08 4.80
C GLY A 31 0.04 -11.77 6.30
N TYR A 32 1.18 -11.25 6.75
CA TYR A 32 1.34 -10.80 8.13
C TYR A 32 0.47 -9.58 8.46
N LEU A 33 0.36 -8.62 7.54
CA LEU A 33 -0.48 -7.43 7.74
C LEU A 33 -1.97 -7.77 7.75
N ASP A 34 -2.40 -8.75 6.95
CA ASP A 34 -3.78 -9.24 6.91
C ASP A 34 -4.18 -10.05 8.16
N ALA A 35 -3.21 -10.70 8.82
CA ALA A 35 -3.48 -11.41 10.07
C ALA A 35 -3.72 -10.48 11.28
N LEU A 36 -3.45 -9.18 11.16
CA LEU A 36 -3.65 -8.22 12.23
C LEU A 36 -5.13 -7.84 12.36
N ALA A 37 -5.64 -7.91 13.59
CA ALA A 37 -7.03 -7.53 13.90
C ALA A 37 -7.31 -6.02 13.74
N ASN A 38 -6.26 -5.19 13.78
CA ASN A 38 -6.38 -3.76 13.57
C ASN A 38 -6.39 -3.45 12.07
N GLY A 39 -7.25 -2.52 11.65
CA GLY A 39 -7.24 -1.98 10.30
C GLY A 39 -5.96 -1.20 10.03
N ILE A 40 -5.24 -1.57 8.96
CA ILE A 40 -4.01 -0.91 8.51
C ILE A 40 -4.24 -0.34 7.12
N LEU A 41 -3.83 0.92 6.94
CA LEU A 41 -3.86 1.64 5.67
C LEU A 41 -2.49 2.21 5.37
N PHE A 42 -2.01 2.03 4.14
CA PHE A 42 -0.94 2.85 3.60
C PHE A 42 -1.52 3.87 2.64
N LEU A 43 -1.17 5.13 2.87
CA LEU A 43 -1.64 6.25 2.06
C LEU A 43 -0.50 6.79 1.20
N GLY A 44 -0.83 7.15 -0.04
CA GLY A 44 0.01 7.96 -0.90
C GLY A 44 0.03 9.41 -0.44
N ARG A 45 0.95 10.19 -1.00
CA ARG A 45 1.14 11.61 -0.60
C ARG A 45 -0.13 12.45 -0.75
N ASN A 46 -0.97 12.14 -1.74
CA ASN A 46 -2.25 12.80 -2.00
C ASN A 46 -3.41 12.25 -1.13
N GLY A 47 -3.14 11.40 -0.15
CA GLY A 47 -4.17 10.75 0.67
C GLY A 47 -4.88 9.57 -0.03
N SER A 48 -4.47 9.18 -1.24
CA SER A 48 -4.99 7.97 -1.89
C SER A 48 -4.57 6.71 -1.14
N ILE A 49 -5.44 5.70 -1.09
CA ILE A 49 -5.12 4.42 -0.46
C ILE A 49 -4.23 3.60 -1.41
N LEU A 50 -3.02 3.27 -0.97
CA LEU A 50 -2.11 2.38 -1.68
C LEU A 50 -2.27 0.92 -1.23
N PHE A 51 -2.69 0.73 0.02
CA PHE A 51 -2.93 -0.59 0.61
C PHE A 51 -3.93 -0.48 1.75
N ALA A 52 -4.80 -1.49 1.85
CA ALA A 52 -5.67 -1.70 2.99
C ALA A 52 -5.67 -3.20 3.32
N ASN A 53 -5.40 -3.54 4.58
CA ASN A 53 -5.50 -4.94 5.01
C ASN A 53 -6.98 -5.39 5.13
N ALA A 54 -7.19 -6.69 5.29
CA ALA A 54 -8.54 -7.26 5.40
C ALA A 54 -9.42 -6.59 6.47
N ALA A 55 -8.86 -6.27 7.64
CA ALA A 55 -9.58 -5.59 8.71
C ALA A 55 -10.01 -4.17 8.32
N ALA A 56 -9.15 -3.41 7.63
CA ALA A 56 -9.50 -2.07 7.15
C ALA A 56 -10.52 -2.10 6.01
N GLN A 57 -10.42 -3.09 5.11
CA GLN A 57 -11.41 -3.30 4.04
C GLN A 57 -12.81 -3.59 4.62
N ALA A 58 -12.89 -4.37 5.70
CA ALA A 58 -14.15 -4.63 6.39
C ALA A 58 -14.81 -3.34 6.93
N VAL A 59 -14.02 -2.38 7.41
CA VAL A 59 -14.52 -1.07 7.87
C VAL A 59 -15.08 -0.24 6.71
N PHE A 60 -14.40 -0.22 5.56
CA PHE A 60 -14.91 0.44 4.36
C PHE A 60 -16.21 -0.19 3.85
N LEU A 61 -16.27 -1.53 3.81
CA LEU A 61 -17.46 -2.27 3.38
C LEU A 61 -18.66 -2.02 4.31
N ALA A 62 -18.41 -1.84 5.60
CA ALA A 62 -19.44 -1.47 6.57
C ALA A 62 -19.93 -0.02 6.40
N SER A 63 -19.29 0.80 5.55
CA SER A 63 -19.52 2.24 5.43
C SER A 63 -19.47 2.96 6.78
N ASP A 64 -18.61 2.48 7.67
CA ASP A 64 -18.54 2.92 9.06
C ASP A 64 -17.65 4.16 9.19
N GLY A 65 -18.08 5.24 8.55
CA GLY A 65 -17.51 6.57 8.77
C GLY A 65 -16.26 6.94 7.98
N LEU A 66 -15.72 6.04 7.14
CA LEU A 66 -14.61 6.30 6.23
C LEU A 66 -15.01 6.03 4.77
N CYS A 67 -14.62 6.95 3.89
CA CYS A 67 -14.86 6.87 2.46
C CYS A 67 -13.55 7.01 1.69
N ASP A 68 -13.34 6.17 0.70
CA ASP A 68 -12.32 6.37 -0.32
C ASP A 68 -12.92 7.11 -1.53
N GLY A 69 -12.23 8.14 -2.01
CA GLY A 69 -12.68 8.95 -3.13
C GLY A 69 -11.53 9.47 -3.98
N PRO A 70 -11.85 10.17 -5.09
CA PRO A 70 -10.83 10.73 -5.99
C PRO A 70 -9.92 11.77 -5.32
N GLU A 71 -10.37 12.36 -4.21
CA GLU A 71 -9.57 13.28 -3.39
C GLU A 71 -8.78 12.60 -2.26
N GLY A 72 -8.78 11.27 -2.22
CA GLY A 72 -8.17 10.47 -1.17
C GLY A 72 -9.14 10.03 -0.07
N LEU A 73 -8.57 9.53 1.02
CA LEU A 73 -9.31 9.04 2.19
C LEU A 73 -9.97 10.20 2.94
N ARG A 74 -11.28 10.10 3.16
CA ARG A 74 -12.11 11.08 3.86
C ARG A 74 -12.91 10.41 4.97
N ALA A 75 -13.27 11.15 6.01
CA ALA A 75 -14.26 10.70 6.98
C ALA A 75 -15.65 11.26 6.62
N THR A 76 -16.73 10.57 7.01
CA THR A 76 -18.10 11.05 6.74
C THR A 76 -18.48 12.24 7.62
N GLY A 77 -17.93 12.30 8.84
CA GLY A 77 -18.13 13.40 9.78
C GLY A 77 -17.19 14.57 9.48
N LEU A 78 -17.72 15.80 9.44
CA LEU A 78 -16.95 16.99 9.07
C LEU A 78 -15.81 17.29 10.06
N PHE A 79 -15.99 17.01 11.35
CA PHE A 79 -14.96 17.25 12.37
C PHE A 79 -13.87 16.18 12.31
N GLU A 80 -14.29 14.92 12.17
CA GLU A 80 -13.43 13.75 12.01
C GLU A 80 -12.61 13.88 10.73
N ASP A 81 -13.22 14.34 9.64
CA ASP A 81 -12.55 14.53 8.37
C ASP A 81 -11.45 15.58 8.48
N ARG A 82 -11.74 16.75 9.07
CA ARG A 82 -10.71 17.78 9.30
C ARG A 82 -9.53 17.24 10.12
N ARG A 83 -9.80 16.46 11.16
CA ARG A 83 -8.75 15.84 11.98
C ARG A 83 -7.94 14.82 11.17
N LEU A 84 -8.62 13.98 10.39
CA LEU A 84 -8.00 13.02 9.49
C LEU A 84 -7.09 13.72 8.47
N GLN A 85 -7.59 14.75 7.79
CA GLN A 85 -6.81 15.51 6.82
C GLN A 85 -5.60 16.18 7.46
N ALA A 86 -5.74 16.76 8.66
CA ALA A 86 -4.61 17.33 9.40
C ALA A 86 -3.53 16.26 9.72
N CYS A 87 -3.95 15.05 10.09
CA CYS A 87 -3.03 13.94 10.31
C CYS A 87 -2.32 13.48 9.02
N ILE A 88 -3.05 13.38 7.91
CA ILE A 88 -2.47 13.02 6.60
C ILE A 88 -1.43 14.06 6.19
N VAL A 89 -1.76 15.34 6.27
CA VAL A 89 -0.86 16.46 5.94
C VAL A 89 0.39 16.46 6.83
N ALA A 90 0.23 16.24 8.13
CA ALA A 90 1.37 16.16 9.05
C ALA A 90 2.28 14.96 8.73
N ALA A 91 1.71 13.83 8.32
CA ALA A 91 2.45 12.62 7.96
C ALA A 91 3.17 12.73 6.61
N THR A 92 2.63 13.50 5.64
CA THR A 92 3.23 13.68 4.31
C THR A 92 4.25 14.81 4.26
N GLY A 93 4.33 15.64 5.31
CA GLY A 93 5.28 16.74 5.43
C GLY A 93 4.95 17.96 4.55
N GLU A 94 3.77 17.99 3.93
CA GLU A 94 3.33 19.17 3.17
C GLU A 94 2.81 20.23 4.15
N LYS A 95 3.63 21.25 4.43
CA LYS A 95 3.11 22.51 4.95
C LYS A 95 2.37 23.21 3.82
N PHE A 96 1.05 23.25 3.84
CA PHE A 96 0.30 24.25 3.08
C PHE A 96 0.73 25.62 3.60
N PHE A 97 1.54 26.34 2.83
CA PHE A 97 1.66 27.79 2.97
C PHE A 97 0.41 28.41 2.31
N GLU A 98 -0.17 29.36 3.04
CA GLU A 98 -1.32 30.21 2.67
C GLU A 98 -1.20 30.85 1.28
#